data_AF-A0A1H8ST73-F1
#
_entry.id   AF-A0A1H8ST73-F1
#
_cell.length_a   1.000
_cell.length_b   1.000
_cell.length_c   1.000
_cell.angle_alpha   90.00
_cell.angle_beta   90.00
_cell.angle_gamma   90.00
#
_symmetry.space_group_name_H-M   'P 1'
#
loop_
_entity.id
_entity.type
_entity.pdbx_description
1 polymer ?
#
loop_
_entity_poly.entity_id
_entity_poly.type
_entity_poly.pdbx_seq_one_letter_code
_entity_poly.pdbx_strand_id
1 'polypeptide(L)'
;MMPPFNVNFEEMKRKEAQNHFDWFISQVPERMNILNKYSNVDLDFSPKSLVELWEYFIPLIQLVDLSPLQEEEISKNVPDGLRKVLLNKMNRNGLTTETSAISLDIATYFGEYFLRNHHQIKWGFVTKPRSLFYRTLYQ
;
A
#
# COMPACT_ATOMS: atom_id res chain seq x y z
N MET A 1 -8.01 5.00 1.09
CA MET A 1 -8.14 6.43 0.71
C MET A 1 -7.90 6.57 -0.78
N MET A 2 -8.57 7.48 -1.49
CA MET A 2 -8.30 7.76 -2.90
C MET A 2 -7.97 9.25 -3.08
N PRO A 3 -6.87 9.61 -3.77
CA PRO A 3 -6.59 10.99 -4.09
C PRO A 3 -7.67 11.55 -5.03
N PRO A 4 -7.97 12.85 -4.94
CA PRO A 4 -8.97 13.51 -5.80
C PRO A 4 -8.46 13.75 -7.24
N PHE A 5 -7.45 13.00 -7.69
CA PHE A 5 -6.82 13.11 -9.01
C PHE A 5 -6.36 11.73 -9.49
N ASN A 6 -6.25 11.57 -10.82
CA ASN A 6 -5.78 10.32 -11.40
C ASN A 6 -4.29 10.08 -11.06
N VAL A 7 -3.96 8.85 -10.70
CA VAL A 7 -2.63 8.48 -10.24
C VAL A 7 -2.04 7.45 -11.19
N ASN A 8 -1.05 7.88 -11.97
CA ASN A 8 -0.12 6.99 -12.65
C ASN A 8 1.29 7.27 -12.12
N PHE A 9 1.72 6.51 -11.12
CA PHE A 9 3.00 6.73 -10.44
C PHE A 9 4.21 6.64 -11.37
N GLU A 10 4.15 5.86 -12.45
CA GLU A 10 5.24 5.69 -13.41
C GLU A 10 5.45 6.92 -14.30
N GLU A 11 4.37 7.67 -14.54
CA GLU A 11 4.33 8.82 -15.44
C GLU A 11 4.43 10.17 -14.72
N MET A 12 4.19 10.19 -13.40
CA MET A 12 4.20 11.41 -12.60
C MET A 12 5.49 12.21 -12.79
N LYS A 13 5.33 13.47 -13.18
CA LYS A 13 6.39 14.47 -13.13
C LYS A 13 6.68 14.82 -11.67
N ARG A 14 7.87 15.38 -11.41
CA ARG A 14 8.30 15.76 -10.06
C ARG A 14 7.26 16.59 -9.30
N LYS A 15 6.60 17.54 -9.97
CA LYS A 15 5.56 18.39 -9.37
C LYS A 15 4.31 17.60 -8.98
N GLU A 16 3.87 16.66 -9.82
CA GLU A 16 2.72 15.80 -9.56
C GLU A 16 3.01 14.84 -8.40
N ALA A 17 4.22 14.27 -8.37
CA ALA A 17 4.68 13.44 -7.26
C ALA A 17 4.73 14.20 -5.93
N GLN A 18 5.21 15.46 -5.93
CA GLN A 18 5.19 16.33 -4.75
C GLN A 18 3.75 16.60 -4.29
N ASN A 19 2.85 16.97 -5.21
CA ASN A 19 1.46 17.24 -4.87
C ASN A 19 0.77 16.00 -4.28
N HIS A 20 1.03 14.81 -4.85
CA HIS A 20 0.52 13.55 -4.31
C HIS A 20 1.10 13.27 -2.92
N PHE A 21 2.40 13.49 -2.73
CA PHE A 21 3.06 13.31 -1.44
C PHE A 21 2.48 14.26 -0.37
N ASP A 22 2.34 15.54 -0.69
CA ASP A 22 1.78 16.53 0.24
C ASP A 22 0.33 16.20 0.61
N TRP A 23 -0.47 15.77 -0.39
CA TRP A 23 -1.80 15.24 -0.13
C TRP A 23 -1.73 14.04 0.82
N PHE A 24 -0.97 13.00 0.51
CA PHE A 24 -0.84 11.81 1.35
C PHE A 24 -0.49 12.16 2.80
N ILE A 25 0.53 12.99 3.01
CA ILE A 25 0.95 13.45 4.35
C ILE A 25 -0.17 14.19 5.07
N SER A 26 -0.91 15.07 4.37
CA SER A 26 -2.04 15.80 4.97
C SER A 26 -3.15 14.86 5.46
N GLN A 27 -3.27 13.67 4.86
CA GLN A 27 -4.31 12.72 5.22
C GLN A 27 -3.92 11.81 6.40
N VAL A 28 -2.62 11.61 6.65
CA VAL A 28 -2.13 10.67 7.67
C VAL A 28 -2.82 10.87 9.04
N PRO A 29 -2.93 12.08 9.61
CA PRO A 29 -3.53 12.24 10.95
C PRO A 29 -4.98 11.78 11.03
N GLU A 30 -5.80 12.13 10.03
CA GLU A 30 -7.21 11.73 9.99
C GLU A 30 -7.33 10.22 9.81
N ARG A 31 -6.49 9.63 8.96
CA ARG A 31 -6.49 8.18 8.73
C ARG A 31 -6.06 7.40 9.97
N MET A 32 -5.09 7.88 10.73
CA MET A 32 -4.72 7.28 12.02
C MET A 32 -5.86 7.35 13.02
N ASN A 33 -6.60 8.47 13.07
CA ASN A 33 -7.77 8.60 13.94
C ASN A 33 -8.89 7.63 13.54
N ILE A 34 -9.18 7.50 12.24
CA ILE A 34 -10.15 6.53 11.72
C ILE A 34 -9.72 5.11 12.09
N LEU A 35 -8.46 4.74 11.83
CA LEU A 35 -7.94 3.42 12.13
C LEU A 35 -8.07 3.10 13.62
N ASN A 36 -7.62 4.00 14.50
CA ASN A 36 -7.72 3.84 15.96
C ASN A 36 -9.17 3.73 16.44
N LYS A 37 -10.09 4.48 15.84
CA LYS A 37 -11.51 4.45 16.21
C LYS A 37 -12.18 3.11 15.87
N TYR A 38 -11.79 2.48 14.77
CA TYR A 38 -12.47 1.28 14.26
C TYR A 38 -11.71 -0.02 14.52
N SER A 39 -10.40 0.01 14.80
CA SER A 39 -9.60 -1.21 14.97
C SER A 39 -9.82 -1.95 16.30
N ASN A 40 -10.51 -1.37 17.28
CA ASN A 40 -10.59 -1.89 18.66
C ASN A 40 -9.21 -2.19 19.30
N VAL A 41 -8.12 -1.70 18.70
CA VAL A 41 -6.74 -1.84 19.18
C VAL A 41 -6.28 -0.48 19.69
N ASP A 42 -5.56 -0.47 20.81
CA ASP A 42 -4.92 0.74 21.32
C ASP A 42 -3.65 1.05 20.51
N LEU A 43 -3.74 2.03 19.60
CA LEU A 43 -2.67 2.33 18.65
C LEU A 43 -1.64 3.29 19.24
N ASP A 44 -0.75 2.78 20.08
CA ASP A 44 0.28 3.56 20.80
C ASP A 44 1.64 3.70 20.08
N PHE A 45 1.77 3.12 18.89
CA PHE A 45 3.01 3.03 18.10
C PHE A 45 4.11 2.22 18.81
N SER A 46 3.72 1.15 19.50
CA SER A 46 4.62 0.12 20.00
C SER A 46 4.73 -1.06 19.02
N PRO A 47 5.76 -1.93 19.17
CA PRO A 47 5.79 -3.21 18.46
C PRO A 47 4.57 -4.08 18.75
N LYS A 48 4.00 -3.96 19.96
CA LYS A 48 2.84 -4.74 20.39
C LYS A 48 1.58 -4.29 19.65
N SER A 49 1.32 -2.99 19.55
CA SER A 49 0.14 -2.48 18.83
C SER A 49 0.17 -2.83 17.34
N LEU A 50 1.37 -2.97 16.74
CA LEU A 50 1.52 -3.46 15.37
C LEU A 50 1.05 -4.91 15.20
N VAL A 51 1.41 -5.79 16.14
CA VAL A 51 0.99 -7.20 16.12
C VAL A 51 -0.52 -7.28 16.32
N GLU A 52 -1.05 -6.59 17.33
CA GLU A 52 -2.49 -6.60 17.63
C GLU A 52 -3.32 -6.03 16.46
N LEU A 53 -2.83 -4.97 15.81
CA LEU A 53 -3.46 -4.41 14.61
C LEU A 53 -3.46 -5.38 13.43
N TRP A 54 -2.39 -6.15 13.25
CA TRP A 54 -2.31 -7.19 12.22
C TRP A 54 -3.28 -8.34 12.51
N GLU A 55 -3.35 -8.79 13.76
CA GLU A 55 -4.29 -9.83 14.20
C GLU A 55 -5.75 -9.40 14.04
N TYR A 56 -6.06 -8.13 14.34
CA TYR A 56 -7.36 -7.53 14.06
C TYR A 56 -7.70 -7.53 12.56
N PHE A 57 -6.71 -7.31 11.69
CA PHE A 57 -6.93 -7.16 10.25
C PHE A 57 -7.13 -8.47 9.50
N ILE A 58 -6.39 -9.53 9.85
CA ILE A 58 -6.45 -10.85 9.18
C ILE A 58 -7.89 -11.32 8.90
N PRO A 59 -8.82 -11.35 9.88
CA PRO A 59 -10.19 -11.84 9.64
C PRO A 59 -11.03 -10.93 8.74
N LEU A 60 -10.59 -9.69 8.48
CA LEU A 60 -11.27 -8.72 7.62
C LEU A 60 -10.82 -8.80 6.16
N ILE A 61 -9.82 -9.63 5.84
CA ILE A 61 -9.30 -9.77 4.49
C ILE A 61 -10.37 -10.45 3.61
N GLN A 62 -10.83 -9.70 2.61
CA GLN A 62 -11.75 -10.19 1.60
C GLN A 62 -11.09 -10.19 0.23
N LEU A 63 -11.39 -11.23 -0.52
CA LEU A 63 -10.85 -11.49 -1.84
C LEU A 63 -11.94 -11.38 -2.90
N VAL A 64 -11.57 -10.87 -4.06
CA VAL A 64 -12.44 -10.68 -5.23
C VAL A 64 -11.72 -11.18 -6.47
N ASP A 65 -12.43 -11.88 -7.34
CA ASP A 65 -11.88 -12.36 -8.61
C ASP A 65 -11.36 -11.17 -9.44
N LEU A 66 -10.18 -11.35 -10.02
CA LEU A 66 -9.58 -10.38 -10.93
C LEU A 66 -10.42 -10.27 -12.20
N SER A 67 -10.64 -9.05 -12.66
CA SER A 67 -11.23 -8.82 -13.98
C SER A 67 -10.26 -9.24 -15.09
N PRO A 68 -10.76 -9.60 -16.29
CA PRO A 68 -9.90 -9.94 -17.43
C PRO A 68 -8.87 -8.86 -17.78
N LEU A 69 -9.21 -7.58 -17.58
CA LEU A 69 -8.30 -6.45 -17.80
C LEU A 69 -7.14 -6.45 -16.79
N GLN A 70 -7.44 -6.71 -15.51
CA GLN A 70 -6.42 -6.81 -14.46
C GLN A 70 -5.52 -8.02 -14.67
N GLU A 71 -6.08 -9.15 -15.11
CA GLU A 71 -5.30 -10.33 -15.49
C GLU A 71 -4.34 -10.00 -16.64
N GLU A 72 -4.83 -9.31 -17.67
CA GLU A 72 -4.02 -8.87 -18.80
C GLU A 72 -2.87 -7.96 -18.32
N GLU A 73 -3.16 -6.98 -17.48
CA GLU A 73 -2.18 -6.03 -16.96
C GLU A 73 -1.08 -6.69 -16.11
N ILE A 74 -1.45 -7.57 -15.17
CA ILE A 74 -0.49 -8.36 -14.39
C ILE A 74 0.42 -9.17 -15.32
N SER A 75 -0.17 -9.70 -16.38
CA SER A 75 0.52 -10.59 -17.29
C SER A 75 1.38 -9.89 -18.35
N LYS A 76 1.22 -8.57 -18.58
CA LYS A 76 2.06 -7.78 -19.51
C LYS A 76 3.52 -7.72 -19.08
N ASN A 77 3.77 -7.76 -17.76
CA ASN A 77 5.10 -7.60 -17.18
C ASN A 77 5.75 -8.95 -16.79
N VAL A 78 5.12 -10.07 -17.14
CA VAL A 78 5.56 -11.41 -16.76
C VAL A 78 6.04 -12.18 -17.99
N PRO A 79 7.24 -12.78 -17.98
CA PRO A 79 7.71 -13.65 -19.06
C PRO A 79 6.73 -14.79 -19.34
N ASP A 80 6.50 -15.14 -20.61
CA ASP A 80 5.46 -16.11 -21.02
C ASP A 80 5.54 -17.47 -20.31
N GLY A 81 6.76 -17.95 -20.01
CA GLY A 81 6.97 -19.19 -19.27
C GLY A 81 6.49 -19.14 -17.81
N LEU A 82 6.56 -17.96 -17.18
CA LEU A 82 6.08 -17.72 -15.82
C LEU A 82 4.58 -17.39 -15.79
N ARG A 83 4.06 -16.78 -16.86
CA ARG A 83 2.63 -16.40 -17.01
C ARG A 83 1.69 -17.58 -16.79
N LYS A 84 1.99 -18.74 -17.40
CA LYS A 84 1.22 -19.98 -17.20
C LYS A 84 1.30 -20.51 -15.77
N VAL A 85 2.40 -20.27 -15.05
CA VAL A 85 2.54 -20.70 -13.66
C VAL A 85 1.76 -19.78 -12.73
N LEU A 86 1.85 -18.46 -12.94
CA LEU A 86 1.12 -17.48 -12.12
C LEU A 86 -0.39 -17.63 -12.29
N LEU A 87 -0.89 -17.72 -13.53
CA LEU A 87 -2.33 -17.83 -13.81
C LEU A 87 -2.96 -19.16 -13.36
N ASN A 88 -2.15 -20.21 -13.16
CA ASN A 88 -2.62 -21.52 -12.73
C ASN A 88 -2.40 -21.79 -11.22
N LYS A 89 -1.48 -21.08 -10.54
CA LYS A 89 -1.14 -21.32 -9.13
C LYS A 89 -1.57 -20.21 -8.17
N MET A 90 -1.64 -18.95 -8.61
CA MET A 90 -2.24 -17.92 -7.77
C MET A 90 -3.76 -18.02 -7.90
N ASN A 91 -4.45 -18.17 -6.78
CA ASN A 91 -5.87 -17.84 -6.72
C ASN A 91 -6.01 -16.46 -7.36
N ARG A 92 -6.83 -16.36 -8.43
CA ARG A 92 -6.98 -15.18 -9.29
C ARG A 92 -7.75 -14.08 -8.57
N ASN A 93 -7.36 -13.78 -7.34
CA ASN A 93 -8.14 -12.96 -6.46
C ASN A 93 -7.30 -11.77 -6.02
N GLY A 94 -7.80 -10.57 -6.28
CA GLY A 94 -7.33 -9.34 -5.67
C GLY A 94 -7.96 -9.13 -4.29
N LEU A 95 -7.44 -8.15 -3.56
CA LEU A 95 -8.12 -7.63 -2.37
C LEU A 95 -9.34 -6.79 -2.80
N THR A 96 -10.40 -6.79 -2.01
CA THR A 96 -11.50 -5.83 -2.21
C THR A 96 -11.00 -4.40 -2.00
N THR A 97 -11.77 -3.41 -2.47
CA THR A 97 -11.44 -1.99 -2.25
C THR A 97 -11.39 -1.66 -0.76
N GLU A 98 -12.28 -2.24 0.03
CA GLU A 98 -12.36 -2.07 1.48
C GLU A 98 -11.12 -2.65 2.16
N THR A 99 -10.76 -3.90 1.85
CA THR A 99 -9.56 -4.53 2.41
C THR A 99 -8.30 -3.79 2.01
N SER A 100 -8.22 -3.31 0.76
CA SER A 100 -7.10 -2.48 0.27
C SER A 100 -7.02 -1.13 0.97
N ALA A 101 -8.16 -0.51 1.28
CA ALA A 101 -8.19 0.77 1.98
C ALA A 101 -7.72 0.64 3.43
N ILE A 102 -8.10 -0.44 4.12
CA ILE A 102 -7.64 -0.73 5.48
C ILE A 102 -6.16 -1.11 5.49
N SER A 103 -5.71 -1.93 4.53
CA SER A 103 -4.29 -2.32 4.45
C SER A 103 -3.37 -1.12 4.22
N LEU A 104 -3.80 -0.14 3.43
CA LEU A 104 -3.06 1.12 3.26
C LEU A 104 -2.95 1.92 4.56
N ASP A 105 -4.02 1.96 5.37
CA ASP A 105 -3.98 2.64 6.67
C ASP A 105 -3.03 1.92 7.64
N ILE A 106 -3.04 0.59 7.65
CA ILE A 106 -2.12 -0.22 8.46
C ILE A 106 -0.67 -0.02 8.00
N ALA A 107 -0.42 -0.03 6.69
CA ALA A 107 0.91 0.26 6.15
C ALA A 107 1.39 1.67 6.51
N THR A 108 0.48 2.65 6.52
CA THR A 108 0.76 4.02 6.97
C THR A 108 1.11 4.04 8.46
N TYR A 109 0.35 3.33 9.30
CA TYR A 109 0.63 3.20 10.73
C TYR A 109 2.00 2.56 11.00
N PHE A 110 2.35 1.52 10.24
CA PHE A 110 3.67 0.90 10.30
C PHE A 110 4.79 1.88 9.93
N GLY A 111 4.58 2.73 8.92
CA GLY A 111 5.51 3.82 8.61
C GLY A 111 5.66 4.81 9.77
N GLU A 112 4.54 5.29 10.31
CA GLU A 112 4.50 6.23 11.46
C GLU A 112 5.20 5.67 12.70
N TYR A 113 5.12 4.36 12.94
CA TYR A 113 5.90 3.68 13.98
C TYR A 113 7.40 3.95 13.82
N PHE A 114 7.96 3.80 12.62
CA PHE A 114 9.39 4.06 12.40
C PHE A 114 9.75 5.54 12.60
N LEU A 115 8.93 6.46 12.10
CA LEU A 115 9.20 7.89 12.22
C LEU A 115 9.26 8.34 13.70
N ARG A 116 8.41 7.77 14.54
CA ARG A 116 8.35 8.09 15.98
C ARG A 116 9.49 7.47 16.76
N ASN A 117 9.92 6.26 16.37
CA ASN A 117 10.97 5.52 17.08
C ASN A 117 12.39 5.78 16.52
N HIS A 118 12.51 6.39 15.34
CA HIS A 118 13.79 6.66 14.68
C HIS A 118 13.81 8.04 14.01
N HIS A 119 14.34 9.06 14.71
CA HIS A 119 14.35 10.47 14.25
C HIS A 119 15.10 10.73 12.92
N GLN A 120 15.91 9.78 12.45
CA GLN A 120 16.62 9.88 11.17
C GLN A 120 15.72 9.53 9.97
N ILE A 121 14.59 8.85 10.22
CA ILE A 121 13.65 8.41 9.21
C ILE A 121 12.59 9.49 9.02
N LYS A 122 12.28 9.80 7.75
CA LYS A 122 11.24 10.73 7.36
C LYS A 122 10.49 10.19 6.16
N TRP A 123 9.21 10.50 6.08
CA TRP A 123 8.48 10.34 4.83
C TRP A 123 9.14 11.19 3.74
N GLY A 124 9.18 10.62 2.54
CA GLY A 124 9.68 11.29 1.35
C GLY A 124 9.23 10.55 0.10
N PHE A 125 9.54 11.12 -1.05
CA PHE A 125 9.29 10.50 -2.34
C PHE A 125 10.53 10.67 -3.22
N VAL A 126 10.76 9.69 -4.10
CA VAL A 126 11.92 9.67 -4.99
C VAL A 126 11.43 9.71 -6.42
N THR A 127 12.06 10.56 -7.24
CA THR A 127 11.70 10.70 -8.67
C THR A 127 12.83 10.29 -9.61
N LYS A 128 14.04 10.03 -9.08
CA LYS A 128 15.22 9.58 -9.82
C LYS A 128 16.18 8.75 -8.94
N PRO A 129 16.95 7.80 -9.52
CA PRO A 129 16.76 7.26 -10.86
C PRO A 129 15.52 6.34 -10.91
N ARG A 130 14.88 6.23 -12.09
CA ARG A 130 13.72 5.34 -12.27
C ARG A 130 14.02 3.87 -11.97
N SER A 131 15.29 3.47 -12.03
CA SER A 131 15.74 2.11 -11.68
C SER A 131 15.50 1.73 -10.23
N LEU A 132 15.30 2.69 -9.32
CA LEU A 132 14.94 2.38 -7.92
C LEU A 132 13.56 1.74 -7.80
N PHE A 133 12.59 2.13 -8.64
CA PHE A 133 11.23 1.54 -8.63
C PHE A 133 11.23 0.05 -8.98
N TYR A 134 12.11 -0.37 -9.89
CA TYR A 134 12.19 -1.76 -10.33
C TYR A 134 13.02 -2.65 -9.38
N ARG A 135 13.85 -2.08 -8.50
CA ARG A 135 14.68 -2.86 -7.56
C ARG A 135 13.93 -3.32 -6.32
N THR A 136 12.88 -2.62 -5.91
CA THR A 136 12.06 -2.97 -4.73
C THR A 136 11.00 -4.05 -5.00
N LEU A 137 10.78 -4.46 -6.25
CA LEU A 137 9.80 -5.50 -6.62
C LEU A 137 10.41 -6.90 -6.80
N TYR A 138 11.73 -7.04 -6.69
CA TYR A 138 12.46 -8.29 -6.97
C TYR A 138 13.50 -8.66 -5.89
N GLN A 139 13.26 -8.28 -4.64
CA GLN A 139 14.00 -8.78 -3.47
C GLN A 139 13.04 -9.47 -2.52
#